data_AF-A0A7S1FVB6-F1
#
_entry.id   AF-A0A7S1FVB6-F1
#
_cell.length_a   1.000
_cell.length_b   1.000
_cell.length_c   1.000
_cell.angle_alpha   90.00
_cell.angle_beta   90.00
_cell.angle_gamma   90.00
#
_symmetry.space_group_name_H-M   'P 1'
#
loop_
_entity.id
_entity.type
_entity.pdbx_description
1 polymer ?
#
loop_
_entity_poly.entity_id
_entity_poly.type
_entity_poly.pdbx_seq_one_letter_code
_entity_poly.pdbx_strand_id
1 'polypeptide(L)'
;RLLTQLLTELDGITERKRVVVVCATNRPDLLDPALVRPGRIDRMIYVGVPDHDSRQSILRIGLAKKACDADVDISALAAEDVTGGFSGAELVAICREAALLALAEAGDGESEEKGGDATPVRVGMRHLREAAAAMPRQITPKMLAFYERFRKGRGGQGGTGKVAS
;
A
#
# COMPACT_ATOMS: atom_id res chain seq x y z
N ARG A 1 16.74 8.56 28.81
CA ARG A 1 18.09 8.91 28.31
C ARG A 1 18.21 8.78 26.79
N LEU A 2 17.60 7.76 26.15
CA LEU A 2 17.65 7.60 24.69
C LEU A 2 17.02 8.75 23.89
N LEU A 3 15.83 9.24 24.31
CA LEU A 3 15.15 10.33 23.61
C LEU A 3 15.98 11.62 23.58
N THR A 4 16.55 12.01 24.72
CA THR A 4 17.40 13.21 24.81
C THR A 4 18.62 13.10 23.90
N GLN A 5 19.27 11.92 23.85
CA GLN A 5 20.39 11.71 22.94
C GLN A 5 19.97 11.84 21.48
N LEU A 6 18.84 11.22 21.10
CA LEU A 6 18.32 11.32 19.73
C LEU A 6 18.04 12.77 19.34
N LEU A 7 17.45 13.58 20.24
CA LEU A 7 17.19 15.00 19.99
C LEU A 7 18.49 15.79 19.78
N THR A 8 19.52 15.55 20.60
CA THR A 8 20.84 16.20 20.43
C THR A 8 21.48 15.83 19.09
N GLU A 9 21.40 14.57 18.67
CA GLU A 9 21.93 14.15 17.37
C GLU A 9 21.14 14.74 16.20
N LEU A 10 19.81 14.83 16.30
CA LEU A 10 18.96 15.46 15.29
C LEU A 10 19.30 16.94 15.12
N ASP A 11 19.50 17.67 16.23
CA ASP A 11 19.91 19.08 16.20
C ASP A 11 21.30 19.23 15.53
N GLY A 12 22.21 18.28 15.75
CA GLY A 12 23.54 18.25 15.11
C GLY A 12 23.52 17.86 13.62
N ILE A 13 22.47 17.20 13.13
CA ILE A 13 22.30 16.89 11.70
C ILE A 13 21.96 18.15 10.90
N THR A 14 21.17 19.06 11.46
CA THR A 14 20.81 20.34 10.82
C THR A 14 22.03 21.18 10.43
N GLU A 15 23.13 21.06 11.16
CA GLU A 15 24.40 21.76 10.88
C GLU A 15 25.20 21.08 9.75
N ARG A 16 24.97 19.79 9.48
CA ARG A 16 25.69 18.97 8.48
C ARG A 16 24.89 18.87 7.18
N LYS A 17 25.30 19.61 6.15
CA LYS A 17 24.56 19.84 4.88
C LYS A 17 24.32 18.62 3.94
N ARG A 18 24.36 17.36 4.39
CA ARG A 18 24.26 16.18 3.49
C ARG A 18 23.49 14.97 4.05
N VAL A 19 22.73 15.13 5.12
CA VAL A 19 21.93 14.02 5.69
C VAL A 19 20.45 14.37 5.63
N VAL A 20 19.63 13.43 5.16
CA VAL A 20 18.17 13.53 5.18
C VAL A 20 17.65 12.41 6.08
N VAL A 21 16.80 12.76 7.04
CA VAL A 21 16.16 11.80 7.94
C VAL A 21 14.72 11.60 7.49
N VAL A 22 14.33 10.35 7.24
CA VAL A 22 12.95 9.96 6.92
C VAL A 22 12.44 9.06 8.03
N CYS A 23 11.28 9.41 8.60
CA CYS A 23 10.63 8.64 9.65
C CYS A 23 9.25 8.19 9.18
N ALA A 24 8.85 6.96 9.56
CA ALA A 24 7.53 6.41 9.28
C ALA A 24 6.88 5.94 10.59
N THR A 25 5.60 6.27 10.80
CA THR A 25 4.83 5.81 11.97
C THR A 25 3.35 5.65 11.63
N ASN A 26 2.72 4.63 12.22
CA ASN A 26 1.28 4.42 12.20
C ASN A 26 0.60 4.95 13.47
N ARG A 27 1.35 5.59 14.38
CA ARG A 27 0.83 6.14 15.65
C ARG A 27 1.41 7.53 15.90
N PRO A 28 1.04 8.52 15.07
CA PRO A 28 1.61 9.86 15.18
C PRO A 28 1.12 10.61 16.43
N ASP A 29 0.04 10.14 17.07
CA ASP A 29 -0.46 10.57 18.38
C ASP A 29 0.48 10.23 19.54
N LEU A 30 1.31 9.19 19.39
CA LEU A 30 2.25 8.76 20.42
C LEU A 30 3.64 9.41 20.28
N LEU A 31 3.84 10.27 19.27
CA LEU A 31 5.10 10.97 19.07
C LEU A 31 5.29 12.07 20.12
N ASP A 32 6.48 12.12 20.70
CA ASP A 32 6.87 13.20 21.60
C ASP A 32 6.82 14.56 20.86
N PRO A 33 6.10 15.57 21.38
CA PRO A 33 6.02 16.90 20.77
C PRO A 33 7.38 17.57 20.53
N ALA A 34 8.43 17.21 21.28
CA ALA A 34 9.77 17.73 21.08
C ALA A 34 10.42 17.26 19.76
N LEU A 35 10.02 16.10 19.21
CA LEU A 35 10.55 15.58 17.95
C LEU A 35 10.04 16.34 16.73
N VAL A 36 8.84 16.89 16.81
CA VAL A 36 8.12 17.51 15.67
C VAL A 36 8.23 19.04 15.64
N ARG A 37 9.22 19.61 16.34
CA ARG A 37 9.50 21.05 16.30
C ARG A 37 10.27 21.42 15.03
N PRO A 38 10.16 22.68 14.56
CA PRO A 38 10.96 23.20 13.44
C PRO A 38 12.45 22.88 13.61
N GLY A 39 13.09 22.41 12.54
CA GLY A 39 14.51 22.00 12.54
C GLY A 39 14.76 20.53 12.89
N ARG A 40 13.74 19.76 13.28
CA ARG A 40 13.82 18.31 13.57
C ARG A 40 12.98 17.51 12.58
N ILE A 41 11.94 16.80 13.04
CA ILE A 41 10.96 16.10 12.19
C ILE A 41 9.81 17.06 11.89
N ASP A 42 10.12 18.15 11.19
CA ASP A 42 9.18 19.26 10.97
C ASP A 42 8.31 19.10 9.71
N ARG A 43 8.67 18.18 8.80
CA ARG A 43 7.86 17.81 7.63
C ARG A 43 7.13 16.49 7.84
N MET A 44 5.81 16.56 7.95
CA MET A 44 4.94 15.38 8.00
C MET A 44 4.16 15.21 6.70
N ILE A 45 4.26 14.03 6.10
CA ILE A 45 3.52 13.66 4.90
C ILE A 45 2.53 12.57 5.29
N TYR A 46 1.24 12.80 5.01
CA TYR A 46 0.22 11.79 5.18
C TYR A 46 0.20 10.85 3.98
N VAL A 47 0.31 9.55 4.24
CA VAL A 47 0.17 8.50 3.22
C VAL A 47 -1.18 7.82 3.44
N GLY A 48 -2.14 8.14 2.56
CA GLY A 48 -3.51 7.65 2.64
C GLY A 48 -3.73 6.31 1.92
N VAL A 49 -4.99 5.90 1.86
CA VAL A 49 -5.41 4.81 0.96
C VAL A 49 -5.17 5.20 -0.50
N PRO A 50 -4.77 4.24 -1.36
CA PRO A 50 -4.58 4.50 -2.78
C PRO A 50 -5.91 4.88 -3.45
N ASP A 51 -5.84 5.93 -4.27
CA ASP A 51 -6.90 6.27 -5.23
C ASP A 51 -6.95 5.25 -6.38
N HIS A 52 -7.94 5.41 -7.26
CA HIS A 52 -8.16 4.50 -8.39
C HIS A 52 -6.90 4.27 -9.24
N ASP A 53 -6.19 5.32 -9.63
CA ASP A 53 -5.02 5.22 -10.52
C ASP A 53 -3.81 4.61 -9.81
N SER A 54 -3.65 4.90 -8.52
CA SER A 54 -2.68 4.24 -7.65
C SER A 54 -2.99 2.75 -7.50
N ARG A 55 -4.28 2.38 -7.32
CA ARG A 55 -4.70 0.98 -7.28
C ARG A 55 -4.38 0.26 -8.58
N GLN A 56 -4.71 0.86 -9.73
CA GLN A 56 -4.36 0.28 -11.03
C GLN A 56 -2.85 0.05 -11.16
N SER A 57 -2.04 1.03 -10.74
CA SER A 57 -0.57 0.93 -10.80
C SER A 57 -0.03 -0.19 -9.92
N ILE A 58 -0.54 -0.30 -8.69
CA ILE A 58 -0.17 -1.37 -7.75
C ILE A 58 -0.58 -2.74 -8.30
N LEU A 59 -1.79 -2.86 -8.85
CA LEU A 59 -2.29 -4.10 -9.46
C LEU A 59 -1.46 -4.49 -10.69
N ARG A 60 -1.12 -3.54 -11.58
CA ARG A 60 -0.20 -3.79 -12.71
C ARG A 60 1.14 -4.35 -12.23
N ILE A 61 1.74 -3.74 -11.21
CA ILE A 61 3.01 -4.23 -10.64
C ILE A 61 2.83 -5.62 -10.01
N GLY A 62 1.75 -5.82 -9.28
CA GLY A 62 1.41 -7.10 -8.64
C GLY A 62 1.18 -8.24 -9.63
N LEU A 63 0.69 -7.93 -10.83
CA LEU A 63 0.42 -8.89 -11.90
C LEU A 63 1.53 -9.00 -12.95
N ALA A 64 2.48 -8.06 -13.01
CA ALA A 64 3.50 -7.99 -14.07
C ALA A 64 4.34 -9.26 -14.27
N LYS A 65 4.50 -10.09 -13.23
CA LYS A 65 5.27 -11.36 -13.28
C LYS A 65 4.39 -12.60 -13.37
N LYS A 66 3.08 -12.44 -13.62
CA LYS A 66 2.10 -13.54 -13.67
C LYS A 66 1.55 -13.66 -15.08
N ALA A 67 1.36 -14.89 -15.55
CA ALA A 67 0.56 -15.10 -16.75
C ALA A 67 -0.90 -14.77 -16.40
N CYS A 68 -1.50 -13.82 -17.13
CA CYS A 68 -2.88 -13.38 -16.91
C CYS A 68 -3.72 -13.74 -18.14
N ASP A 69 -4.97 -14.13 -17.94
CA ASP A 69 -5.89 -14.36 -19.05
C ASP A 69 -6.31 -13.04 -19.72
N ALA A 70 -6.82 -13.15 -20.94
CA ALA A 70 -7.25 -11.99 -21.73
C ALA A 70 -8.46 -11.27 -21.13
N ASP A 71 -9.17 -11.91 -20.19
CA ASP A 71 -10.31 -11.35 -19.47
C ASP A 71 -9.93 -10.45 -18.29
N VAL A 72 -8.63 -10.37 -17.94
CA VAL A 72 -8.16 -9.56 -16.80
C VAL A 72 -8.24 -8.08 -17.12
N ASP A 73 -9.28 -7.44 -16.58
CA ASP A 73 -9.46 -6.00 -16.61
C ASP A 73 -9.00 -5.36 -15.30
N ILE A 74 -7.81 -4.76 -15.33
CA ILE A 74 -7.21 -4.06 -14.18
C ILE A 74 -8.03 -2.82 -13.79
N SER A 75 -8.67 -2.15 -14.74
CA SER A 75 -9.49 -0.99 -14.44
C SER A 75 -10.75 -1.40 -13.68
N ALA A 76 -11.40 -2.49 -14.12
CA ALA A 76 -12.55 -3.05 -13.41
C ALA A 76 -12.15 -3.57 -12.02
N LEU A 77 -10.96 -4.17 -11.86
CA LEU A 77 -10.47 -4.60 -10.56
C LEU A 77 -10.16 -3.41 -9.63
N ALA A 78 -9.67 -2.30 -10.18
CA ALA A 78 -9.37 -1.07 -9.43
C ALA A 78 -10.62 -0.26 -9.03
N ALA A 79 -11.80 -0.65 -9.50
CA ALA A 79 -13.05 0.03 -9.18
C ALA A 79 -13.33 0.06 -7.66
N GLU A 80 -14.03 1.10 -7.22
CA GLU A 80 -14.23 1.40 -5.79
C GLU A 80 -15.03 0.30 -5.06
N ASP A 81 -16.00 -0.30 -5.75
CA ASP A 81 -16.81 -1.41 -5.26
C ASP A 81 -16.01 -2.71 -5.08
N VAL A 82 -14.94 -2.90 -5.87
CA VAL A 82 -14.10 -4.10 -5.81
C VAL A 82 -12.93 -3.92 -4.85
N THR A 83 -12.08 -2.91 -5.08
CA THR A 83 -10.85 -2.72 -4.31
C THR A 83 -10.75 -1.38 -3.55
N GLY A 84 -11.84 -0.62 -3.49
CA GLY A 84 -11.91 0.59 -2.67
C GLY A 84 -11.61 0.31 -1.20
N GLY A 85 -10.79 1.18 -0.61
CA GLY A 85 -10.40 1.12 0.81
C GLY A 85 -9.29 0.12 1.16
N PHE A 86 -8.79 -0.69 0.22
CA PHE A 86 -7.60 -1.53 0.46
C PHE A 86 -6.31 -0.71 0.45
N SER A 87 -5.38 -1.08 1.32
CA SER A 87 -3.98 -0.63 1.29
C SER A 87 -3.22 -1.26 0.12
N GLY A 88 -2.06 -0.70 -0.22
CA GLY A 88 -1.18 -1.29 -1.23
C GLY A 88 -0.74 -2.73 -0.89
N ALA A 89 -0.58 -3.05 0.39
CA ALA A 89 -0.22 -4.40 0.82
C ALA A 89 -1.35 -5.40 0.54
N GLU A 90 -2.60 -5.01 0.81
CA GLU A 90 -3.78 -5.85 0.53
C GLU A 90 -3.97 -6.07 -0.98
N LEU A 91 -3.77 -5.05 -1.82
CA LEU A 91 -3.83 -5.21 -3.28
C LEU A 91 -2.80 -6.22 -3.81
N VAL A 92 -1.58 -6.16 -3.27
CA VAL A 92 -0.52 -7.14 -3.61
C VAL A 92 -0.89 -8.52 -3.10
N ALA A 93 -1.48 -8.62 -1.91
CA ALA A 93 -1.97 -9.88 -1.35
C ALA A 93 -3.10 -10.48 -2.21
N ILE A 94 -4.04 -9.69 -2.70
CA ILE A 94 -5.10 -10.13 -3.65
C ILE A 94 -4.45 -10.75 -4.89
N CYS A 95 -3.45 -10.09 -5.48
CA CYS A 95 -2.76 -10.63 -6.64
C CYS A 95 -2.07 -11.98 -6.35
N ARG A 96 -1.50 -12.14 -5.15
CA ARG A 96 -0.87 -13.39 -4.70
C ARG A 96 -1.91 -14.48 -4.50
N GLU A 97 -3.01 -14.18 -3.82
CA GLU A 97 -4.08 -15.13 -3.53
C GLU A 97 -4.75 -15.62 -4.82
N ALA A 98 -5.02 -14.71 -5.76
CA ALA A 98 -5.54 -15.07 -7.08
C ALA A 98 -4.63 -16.05 -7.84
N ALA A 99 -3.31 -15.94 -7.67
CA ALA A 99 -2.37 -16.90 -8.26
C ALA A 99 -2.40 -18.26 -7.58
N LEU A 100 -2.66 -18.31 -6.26
CA LEU A 100 -2.84 -19.56 -5.53
C LEU A 100 -4.14 -20.26 -5.92
N LEU A 101 -5.24 -19.50 -6.07
CA LEU A 101 -6.52 -20.02 -6.57
C LEU A 101 -6.36 -20.63 -7.97
N ALA A 102 -5.68 -19.93 -8.88
CA ALA A 102 -5.39 -20.44 -10.21
C ALA A 102 -4.56 -21.73 -10.19
N LEU A 103 -3.59 -21.82 -9.26
CA LEU A 103 -2.73 -22.99 -9.10
C LEU A 103 -3.51 -24.19 -8.54
N ALA A 104 -4.40 -23.96 -7.57
CA ALA A 104 -5.25 -24.99 -7.01
C ALA A 104 -6.18 -25.58 -8.08
N GLU A 105 -6.84 -24.72 -8.87
CA GLU A 105 -7.71 -25.16 -9.98
C GLU A 105 -6.94 -25.98 -11.02
N ALA A 106 -5.70 -25.60 -11.33
CA ALA A 106 -4.86 -26.35 -12.28
C ALA A 106 -4.38 -27.71 -11.73
N GLY A 107 -4.26 -27.84 -10.40
CA GLY A 107 -3.85 -29.09 -9.74
C GLY A 107 -4.99 -30.11 -9.55
N ASP A 108 -6.24 -29.64 -9.51
CA ASP A 108 -7.44 -30.48 -9.38
C ASP A 108 -7.94 -31.04 -10.73
N GLY A 109 -7.43 -30.53 -11.85
CA GLY A 109 -7.66 -31.08 -13.18
C GLY A 109 -6.67 -32.21 -13.49
N GLU A 110 -7.18 -33.43 -13.68
CA GLU A 110 -6.36 -34.58 -14.11
C GLU A 110 -5.54 -34.22 -15.36
N SER A 111 -4.22 -34.11 -15.23
CA SER A 111 -3.28 -34.27 -16.34
C SER A 111 -1.93 -34.75 -15.84
N GLU A 112 -1.60 -35.90 -16.39
CA GLU A 112 -0.44 -36.75 -16.23
C GLU A 112 0.88 -36.01 -16.47
N GLU A 113 1.93 -36.62 -15.91
CA GLU A 113 3.35 -36.37 -16.17
C GLU A 113 3.64 -35.91 -17.61
N LYS A 114 4.14 -34.69 -17.77
CA LYS A 114 5.13 -34.38 -18.81
C LYS A 114 6.22 -33.47 -18.28
N GLY A 115 7.40 -34.05 -18.07
CA GLY A 115 8.65 -33.30 -18.03
C GLY A 115 8.84 -32.58 -19.37
N GLY A 116 9.03 -31.26 -19.31
CA GLY A 116 9.30 -30.41 -20.47
C GLY A 116 8.22 -29.34 -20.68
N ASP A 117 8.53 -28.12 -20.23
CA ASP A 117 7.76 -26.87 -20.41
C ASP A 117 6.33 -26.88 -19.86
N ALA A 118 6.22 -26.71 -18.53
CA ALA A 118 4.92 -26.57 -17.87
C ALA A 118 4.22 -25.28 -18.37
N THR A 119 3.03 -25.45 -18.95
CA THR A 119 2.17 -24.32 -19.33
C THR A 119 2.00 -23.42 -18.11
N PRO A 120 2.33 -22.11 -18.19
CA PRO A 120 2.25 -21.25 -17.03
C PRO A 120 0.79 -21.15 -16.58
N VAL A 121 0.53 -21.48 -15.31
CA VAL A 121 -0.77 -21.28 -14.68
C VAL A 121 -1.20 -19.84 -14.87
N ARG A 122 -2.41 -19.65 -15.42
CA ARG A 122 -2.92 -18.34 -15.81
C ARG A 122 -3.92 -17.82 -14.80
N VAL A 123 -3.76 -16.56 -14.41
CA VAL A 123 -4.67 -15.87 -13.51
C VAL A 123 -5.75 -15.18 -14.33
N GLY A 124 -6.97 -15.68 -14.28
CA GLY A 124 -8.15 -15.01 -14.83
C GLY A 124 -8.85 -14.06 -13.88
N MET A 125 -9.81 -13.30 -14.40
CA MET A 125 -10.56 -12.30 -13.63
C MET A 125 -11.37 -12.92 -12.48
N ARG A 126 -11.82 -14.18 -12.63
CA ARG A 126 -12.52 -14.93 -11.58
C ARG A 126 -11.69 -15.05 -10.30
N HIS A 127 -10.42 -15.44 -10.41
CA HIS A 127 -9.52 -15.63 -9.28
C HIS A 127 -9.25 -14.31 -8.56
N LEU A 128 -9.11 -13.21 -9.33
CA LEU A 128 -8.89 -11.87 -8.78
C LEU A 128 -10.10 -11.35 -8.02
N ARG A 129 -11.31 -11.58 -8.54
CA ARG A 129 -12.55 -11.20 -7.86
C ARG A 129 -12.79 -12.02 -6.60
N GLU A 130 -12.54 -13.32 -6.66
CA GLU A 130 -12.67 -14.21 -5.50
C GLU A 130 -11.68 -13.82 -4.40
N ALA A 131 -10.40 -13.63 -4.76
CA ALA A 131 -9.38 -13.16 -3.84
C ALA A 131 -9.74 -11.79 -3.22
N ALA A 132 -10.25 -10.85 -4.02
CA ALA A 132 -10.68 -9.54 -3.53
C ALA A 132 -11.88 -9.62 -2.58
N ALA A 133 -12.85 -10.50 -2.87
CA ALA A 133 -14.04 -10.69 -2.05
C ALA A 133 -13.71 -11.36 -0.70
N ALA A 134 -12.75 -12.27 -0.67
CA ALA A 134 -12.31 -12.94 0.55
C ALA A 134 -11.41 -12.06 1.43
N MET A 135 -10.79 -11.01 0.89
CA MET A 135 -9.82 -10.17 1.60
C MET A 135 -10.52 -9.16 2.53
N PRO A 136 -10.28 -9.19 3.86
CA PRO A 136 -10.86 -8.22 4.78
C PRO A 136 -10.10 -6.88 4.73
N ARG A 137 -10.85 -5.78 4.58
CA ARG A 137 -10.30 -4.42 4.63
C ARG A 137 -9.77 -4.08 6.03
N GLN A 138 -8.46 -3.88 6.14
CA GLN A 138 -7.79 -3.53 7.40
C GLN A 138 -7.92 -2.05 7.76
N ILE A 139 -8.12 -1.18 6.77
CA ILE A 139 -8.26 0.26 6.99
C ILE A 139 -9.73 0.59 7.25
N THR A 140 -10.05 0.92 8.50
CA THR A 140 -11.43 1.27 8.88
C THR A 140 -11.75 2.74 8.60
N PRO A 141 -13.02 3.09 8.33
CA PRO A 141 -13.44 4.50 8.21
C PRO A 141 -13.09 5.35 9.44
N LYS A 142 -13.12 4.74 10.63
CA LYS A 142 -12.73 5.40 11.89
C LYS A 142 -11.24 5.78 11.89
N MET A 143 -10.37 4.90 11.38
CA MET A 143 -8.94 5.20 11.24
C MET A 143 -8.71 6.34 10.24
N LEU A 144 -9.39 6.32 9.09
CA LEU A 144 -9.29 7.40 8.10
C LEU A 144 -9.73 8.75 8.69
N ALA A 145 -10.87 8.77 9.39
CA ALA A 145 -11.35 9.98 10.05
C ALA A 145 -10.39 10.51 11.12
N PHE A 146 -9.73 9.62 11.86
CA PHE A 146 -8.68 9.99 12.81
C PHE A 146 -7.50 10.67 12.12
N TYR A 147 -6.94 10.06 11.06
CA TYR A 147 -5.78 10.63 10.36
C TYR A 147 -6.11 11.93 9.61
N GLU A 148 -7.30 12.04 9.03
CA GLU A 148 -7.77 13.28 8.42
C GLU A 148 -7.86 14.42 9.43
N ARG A 149 -8.36 14.14 10.63
CA ARG A 149 -8.41 15.12 11.72
C ARG A 149 -7.01 15.48 12.20
N PHE A 150 -6.14 14.49 12.36
CA PHE A 150 -4.74 14.70 12.78
C PHE A 150 -4.01 15.61 11.79
N ARG A 151 -4.21 15.41 10.48
CA ARG A 151 -3.68 16.25 9.41
C ARG A 151 -4.18 17.70 9.51
N LYS A 152 -5.49 17.89 9.71
CA LYS A 152 -6.11 19.23 9.80
C LYS A 152 -5.74 19.99 11.08
N GLY A 153 -5.63 19.30 12.20
CA GLY A 153 -5.38 19.89 13.52
C GLY A 153 -3.96 20.45 13.71
N ARG A 154 -3.00 20.08 12.85
CA ARG A 154 -1.60 20.53 12.97
C ARG A 154 -1.23 21.78 12.16
N GLY A 155 -2.20 22.49 11.57
CA GLY A 155 -1.94 23.72 10.83
C GLY A 155 -1.28 23.44 9.48
N GLY A 156 -1.99 23.76 8.40
CA GLY A 156 -1.51 23.53 7.04
C GLY A 156 -0.24 24.31 6.72
N GLN A 157 0.91 23.64 6.82
CA GLN A 157 2.09 23.89 6.00
C GLN A 157 2.67 22.54 5.60
N GLY A 158 2.19 22.02 4.47
CA GLY A 158 2.64 20.73 3.95
C GLY A 158 1.87 20.35 2.70
N GLY A 159 2.26 20.93 1.57
CA GLY A 159 1.97 20.46 0.22
C GLY A 159 0.52 20.14 -0.11
N THR A 160 -0.14 21.06 -0.80
CA THR A 160 -1.26 20.71 -1.69
C THR A 160 -0.76 19.74 -2.75
N GLY A 161 -0.76 18.44 -2.44
CA GLY A 161 -0.96 17.41 -3.46
C GLY A 161 -2.37 17.58 -3.98
N LYS A 162 -2.56 18.51 -4.92
CA LYS A 162 -3.68 18.44 -5.86
C LYS A 162 -3.57 17.07 -6.51
N VAL A 163 -4.40 16.12 -6.09
CA VAL A 163 -4.76 15.01 -6.96
C VAL A 163 -5.85 15.58 -7.84
N ALA A 164 -5.51 15.75 -9.12
CA ALA A 164 -6.42 16.25 -10.12
C ALA A 164 -7.66 15.36 -10.18
N SER A 165 -8.81 16.00 -10.26
CA SER A 165 -10.10 15.47 -10.72
C SER A 165 -9.97 14.71 -12.03
#